data_AF-A0AAD7C7F2-F1
#
_entry.id   AF-A0AAD7C7F2-F1
#
_cell.length_a   1.000
_cell.length_b   1.000
_cell.length_c   1.000
_cell.angle_alpha   90.00
_cell.angle_beta   90.00
_cell.angle_gamma   90.00
#
_symmetry.space_group_name_H-M   'P 1'
#
loop_
_entity.id
_entity.type
_entity.pdbx_description
1 polymer ?
#
loop_
_entity_poly.entity_id
_entity_poly.type
_entity_poly.pdbx_seq_one_letter_code
_entity_poly.pdbx_strand_id
1 'polypeptide(L)'
;MGLAASVARPRPEQRLLHELREREAARASLTPPASDVEPHHYPDMNEEDVYLASPGHLRTRLSELDLGISRISVNGTSHLLRPNHLIEERLVVRRALDSVVYNPILSIPPEIMEVIFVFCLPDDKDGPPVPNSSLAPLILSNVCTHWRTIALSAPRLWSSIRVNLRTKNLENSLSLLECWLSRARSRPLSVAVVYLNYEENPSPEALIQTLKHSSAHWNDVRLELPFKDLQRLNEIEGHVPLLRKLLIGPSDAYFAGMQGLRMTPITAFSNAPSLREVHLVTGFPFILELPWAQLTKLQATSLSVRECLEILEASPGLVECSLSLRQSFDTDSAARIPPLEHLEILVLRQSGFHADLLHCLTLPALRELQFHVAPLPSNETSRLRVVSFLERSALSGRLQQLRFSGALDLNGIPLIKEMVQNGTRLGPPLRLAKNGEM
;
A
#
# COMPACT_ATOMS: atom_id res chain seq x y z
N MET A 1 47.59 -26.45 22.38
CA MET A 1 46.15 -26.22 22.65
C MET A 1 45.72 -25.00 21.86
N GLY A 2 45.00 -25.23 20.77
CA GLY A 2 44.46 -24.17 19.93
C GLY A 2 43.07 -23.73 20.40
N LEU A 3 42.74 -22.46 20.13
CA LEU A 3 41.37 -21.97 20.07
C LEU A 3 41.27 -21.11 18.81
N ALA A 4 40.50 -21.61 17.86
CA ALA A 4 40.29 -21.07 16.52
C ALA A 4 39.34 -19.86 16.57
N ALA A 5 39.70 -18.80 15.83
CA ALA A 5 38.84 -17.67 15.57
C ALA A 5 37.76 -18.07 14.55
N SER A 6 36.50 -18.07 14.99
CA SER A 6 35.33 -18.25 14.12
C SER A 6 35.07 -16.97 13.34
N VAL A 7 35.50 -16.94 12.08
CA VAL A 7 35.13 -15.90 11.11
C VAL A 7 33.68 -16.15 10.71
N ALA A 8 32.76 -15.36 11.26
CA ALA A 8 31.35 -15.41 10.91
C ALA A 8 31.16 -15.03 9.43
N ARG A 9 30.61 -15.95 8.63
CA ARG A 9 30.22 -15.67 7.24
C ARG A 9 29.03 -14.69 7.23
N PRO A 10 29.04 -13.66 6.37
CA PRO A 10 27.90 -12.75 6.24
C PRO A 10 26.67 -13.52 5.73
N ARG A 11 25.49 -13.14 6.24
CA ARG A 11 24.21 -13.72 5.84
C ARG A 11 23.98 -13.45 4.34
N PRO A 12 23.34 -14.34 3.58
CA PRO A 12 23.18 -14.23 2.13
C PRO A 12 22.55 -12.90 1.67
N GLU A 13 21.70 -12.29 2.50
CA GLU A 13 21.09 -10.96 2.25
C GLU A 13 22.10 -9.81 2.24
N GLN A 14 23.17 -9.88 3.05
CA GLN A 14 24.21 -8.85 3.11
C GLN A 14 25.20 -8.96 1.95
N ARG A 15 25.40 -10.15 1.39
CA ARG A 15 26.22 -10.36 0.18
C ARG A 15 25.55 -9.77 -1.06
N LEU A 16 24.25 -9.98 -1.21
CA LEU A 16 23.46 -9.41 -2.30
C LEU A 16 23.47 -7.87 -2.29
N LEU A 17 23.35 -7.25 -1.12
CA LEU A 17 23.40 -5.78 -0.99
C LEU A 17 24.79 -5.19 -1.31
N HIS A 18 25.86 -5.91 -0.95
CA HIS A 18 27.23 -5.49 -1.27
C HIS A 18 27.51 -5.58 -2.78
N GLU A 19 27.12 -6.67 -3.44
CA GLU A 19 27.30 -6.84 -4.89
C GLU A 19 26.47 -5.85 -5.72
N LEU A 20 25.31 -5.41 -5.20
CA LEU A 20 24.47 -4.40 -5.85
C LEU A 20 25.07 -2.98 -5.74
N ARG A 21 25.62 -2.61 -4.58
CA ARG A 21 26.27 -1.29 -4.39
C ARG A 21 27.52 -1.13 -5.28
N GLU A 22 28.31 -2.18 -5.47
CA GLU A 22 29.48 -2.12 -6.36
C GLU A 22 29.11 -2.00 -7.84
N ARG A 23 28.01 -2.62 -8.28
CA ARG A 23 27.54 -2.56 -9.67
C ARG A 23 26.90 -1.22 -10.04
N GLU A 24 26.27 -0.53 -9.11
CA GLU A 24 25.70 0.81 -9.33
C GLU A 24 26.79 1.89 -9.40
N ALA A 25 27.86 1.77 -8.58
CA ALA A 25 29.02 2.65 -8.65
C ALA A 25 29.76 2.55 -10.01
N ALA A 26 29.79 1.37 -10.61
CA ALA A 26 30.40 1.15 -11.93
C ALA A 26 29.57 1.70 -13.10
N ARG A 27 28.27 1.95 -12.89
CA ARG A 27 27.33 2.39 -13.95
C ARG A 27 27.21 3.92 -14.04
N ALA A 28 27.60 4.64 -13.00
CA ALA A 28 27.52 6.10 -12.94
C ALA A 28 28.68 6.84 -13.65
N SER A 29 29.70 6.13 -14.14
CA SER A 29 30.95 6.70 -14.67
C SER A 29 31.03 6.81 -16.19
N LEU A 30 29.94 6.63 -16.94
CA LEU A 30 29.95 6.66 -18.41
C LEU A 30 28.95 7.68 -18.97
N THR A 31 29.42 8.90 -19.23
CA THR A 31 28.78 9.88 -20.12
C THR A 31 29.21 9.64 -21.57
N PRO A 32 28.30 9.64 -22.58
CA PRO A 32 28.69 9.47 -23.98
C PRO A 32 28.95 10.83 -24.66
N PRO A 33 29.88 10.92 -25.64
CA PRO A 33 29.92 12.04 -26.57
C PRO A 33 29.04 11.80 -27.80
N ALA A 34 28.73 12.91 -28.47
CA ALA A 34 27.79 13.04 -29.57
C ALA A 34 28.25 12.39 -30.89
N SER A 35 27.24 12.19 -31.72
CA SER A 35 27.15 11.54 -33.03
C SER A 35 28.16 11.95 -34.10
N ASP A 36 28.71 10.95 -34.79
CA ASP A 36 28.90 10.96 -36.24
C ASP A 36 28.44 9.61 -36.81
N VAL A 37 27.73 9.66 -37.93
CA VAL A 37 27.05 8.54 -38.59
C VAL A 37 28.04 7.83 -39.54
N GLU A 38 28.43 6.61 -39.21
CA GLU A 38 29.17 5.68 -40.08
C GLU A 38 28.74 4.21 -39.81
N PRO A 39 29.00 3.26 -40.74
CA PRO A 39 28.14 2.12 -41.03
C PRO A 39 28.09 1.09 -39.90
N HIS A 40 26.90 0.55 -39.65
CA HIS A 40 26.53 -0.39 -38.59
C HIS A 40 27.59 -1.47 -38.29
N HIS A 41 28.49 -1.17 -37.37
CA HIS A 41 29.31 -2.15 -36.66
C HIS A 41 28.59 -2.44 -35.34
N TYR A 42 27.82 -3.54 -35.30
CA TYR A 42 27.19 -3.98 -34.06
C TYR A 42 28.29 -4.58 -33.16
N PRO A 43 28.49 -4.05 -31.94
CA PRO A 43 29.49 -4.59 -31.01
C PRO A 43 29.16 -6.04 -30.67
N ASP A 44 30.18 -6.78 -30.24
CA ASP A 44 30.04 -8.13 -29.71
C ASP A 44 28.89 -8.22 -28.70
N MET A 45 27.97 -9.18 -28.92
CA MET A 45 26.90 -9.46 -27.98
C MET A 45 27.50 -10.20 -26.78
N ASN A 46 27.48 -9.59 -25.59
CA ASN A 46 27.87 -10.30 -24.38
C ASN A 46 26.84 -11.40 -24.07
N GLU A 47 27.21 -12.43 -23.30
CA GLU A 47 26.28 -13.54 -22.97
C GLU A 47 24.93 -13.05 -22.42
N GLU A 48 24.91 -11.99 -21.61
CA GLU A 48 23.67 -11.38 -21.10
C GLU A 48 22.78 -10.81 -22.23
N ASP A 49 23.35 -10.18 -23.26
CA ASP A 49 22.60 -9.60 -24.38
C ASP A 49 21.97 -10.69 -25.26
N VAL A 50 22.63 -11.84 -25.39
CA VAL A 50 22.13 -12.97 -26.18
C VAL A 50 20.86 -13.58 -25.56
N TYR A 51 20.75 -13.65 -24.24
CA TYR A 51 19.54 -14.16 -23.56
C TYR A 51 18.40 -13.14 -23.44
N LEU A 52 18.65 -11.88 -23.82
CA LEU A 52 17.65 -10.81 -23.88
C LEU A 52 17.16 -10.53 -25.31
N ALA A 53 17.89 -11.02 -26.32
CA ALA A 53 17.54 -10.85 -27.72
C ALA A 53 16.31 -11.67 -28.13
N SER A 54 15.48 -11.11 -29.02
CA SER A 54 14.31 -11.81 -29.53
C SER A 54 14.72 -13.03 -30.37
N PRO A 55 13.88 -14.08 -30.47
CA PRO A 55 14.20 -15.27 -31.26
C PRO A 55 14.46 -14.94 -32.74
N GLY A 56 13.79 -13.92 -33.28
CA GLY A 56 14.05 -13.41 -34.62
C GLY A 56 15.43 -12.76 -34.75
N HIS A 57 15.81 -11.95 -33.75
CA HIS A 57 17.13 -11.30 -33.72
C HIS A 57 18.27 -12.32 -33.62
N LEU A 58 18.11 -13.36 -32.78
CA LEU A 58 19.08 -14.45 -32.68
C LEU A 58 19.21 -15.23 -33.99
N ARG A 59 18.12 -15.48 -34.72
CA ARG A 59 18.17 -16.16 -36.04
C ARG A 59 18.92 -15.34 -37.08
N THR A 60 18.68 -14.02 -37.11
CA THR A 60 19.39 -13.10 -38.01
C THR A 60 20.87 -13.09 -37.68
N ARG A 61 21.23 -12.94 -36.40
CA ARG A 61 22.63 -12.91 -35.95
C ARG A 61 23.35 -14.23 -36.20
N LEU A 62 22.68 -15.37 -35.99
CA LEU A 62 23.25 -16.68 -36.32
C LEU A 62 23.56 -16.79 -37.83
N SER A 63 22.66 -16.27 -38.68
CA SER A 63 22.85 -16.27 -40.14
C SER A 63 24.02 -15.38 -40.56
N GLU A 64 24.20 -14.22 -39.93
CA GLU A 64 25.35 -13.33 -40.15
C GLU A 64 26.67 -14.00 -39.74
N LEU A 65 26.70 -14.65 -38.58
CA LEU A 65 27.88 -15.37 -38.08
C LEU A 65 28.24 -16.56 -38.99
N ASP A 66 27.25 -17.33 -39.45
CA ASP A 66 27.45 -18.43 -40.42
C ASP A 66 28.04 -17.91 -41.74
N LEU A 67 27.57 -16.77 -42.25
CA LEU A 67 28.11 -16.11 -43.44
C LEU A 67 29.54 -15.59 -43.22
N GLY A 68 29.82 -14.99 -42.06
CA GLY A 68 31.14 -14.49 -41.68
C GLY A 68 32.18 -15.62 -41.58
N ILE A 69 31.84 -16.72 -40.92
CA ILE A 69 32.70 -17.91 -40.80
C ILE A 69 32.96 -18.53 -42.19
N SER A 70 31.93 -18.61 -43.04
CA SER A 70 32.08 -19.14 -44.40
C SER A 70 33.04 -18.29 -45.24
N ARG A 71 32.97 -16.96 -45.15
CA ARG A 71 33.88 -16.05 -45.87
C ARG A 71 35.34 -16.18 -45.42
N ILE A 72 35.58 -16.38 -44.12
CA ILE A 72 36.92 -16.61 -43.57
C ILE A 72 37.48 -17.95 -44.04
N SER A 73 36.64 -18.99 -44.10
CA SER A 73 37.04 -20.31 -44.58
C SER A 73 37.40 -20.35 -46.07
N VAL A 74 36.84 -19.45 -46.89
CA VAL A 74 37.08 -19.40 -48.35
C VAL A 74 38.30 -18.54 -48.71
N ASN A 75 38.59 -17.48 -47.96
CA ASN A 75 39.60 -16.47 -48.35
C ASN A 75 41.01 -16.68 -47.78
N GLY A 76 41.23 -17.66 -46.90
CA GLY A 76 42.58 -18.09 -46.52
C GLY A 76 43.53 -17.00 -46.00
N THR A 77 43.03 -15.88 -45.47
CA THR A 77 43.88 -14.77 -45.01
C THR A 77 44.16 -14.84 -43.52
N SER A 78 45.42 -15.10 -43.23
CA SER A 78 46.11 -14.95 -41.95
C SER A 78 46.20 -13.48 -41.51
N HIS A 79 45.78 -13.20 -40.27
CA HIS A 79 46.51 -12.43 -39.22
C HIS A 79 45.78 -11.40 -38.36
N LEU A 80 44.50 -11.01 -38.57
CA LEU A 80 43.92 -9.93 -37.74
C LEU A 80 42.57 -10.19 -37.04
N LEU A 81 41.89 -11.31 -37.28
CA LEU A 81 40.66 -11.67 -36.54
C LEU A 81 40.76 -13.13 -36.11
N ARG A 82 40.76 -13.39 -34.79
CA ARG A 82 40.81 -14.76 -34.24
C ARG A 82 39.50 -15.47 -34.60
N PRO A 83 39.51 -16.52 -35.45
CA PRO A 83 38.29 -17.24 -35.84
C PRO A 83 37.52 -17.82 -34.64
N ASN A 84 38.24 -18.08 -33.55
CA ASN A 84 37.70 -18.63 -32.31
C ASN A 84 36.58 -17.76 -31.72
N HIS A 85 36.68 -16.44 -31.80
CA HIS A 85 35.69 -15.54 -31.21
C HIS A 85 34.33 -15.62 -31.92
N LEU A 86 34.34 -15.63 -33.27
CA LEU A 86 33.11 -15.80 -34.06
C LEU A 86 32.48 -17.19 -33.88
N ILE A 87 33.31 -18.22 -33.71
CA ILE A 87 32.84 -19.59 -33.44
C ILE A 87 32.25 -19.69 -32.03
N GLU A 88 32.86 -19.04 -31.03
CA GLU A 88 32.36 -18.96 -29.66
C GLU A 88 31.03 -18.20 -29.61
N GLU A 89 30.94 -17.01 -30.22
CA GLU A 89 29.70 -16.23 -30.31
C GLU A 89 28.59 -17.02 -31.02
N ARG A 90 28.90 -17.68 -32.15
CA ARG A 90 27.95 -18.54 -32.87
C ARG A 90 27.42 -19.66 -31.99
N LEU A 91 28.28 -20.29 -31.20
CA LEU A 91 27.92 -21.43 -30.37
C LEU A 91 27.10 -21.00 -29.14
N VAL A 92 27.32 -19.78 -28.63
CA VAL A 92 26.47 -19.12 -27.62
C VAL A 92 25.09 -18.77 -28.19
N VAL A 93 25.04 -18.09 -29.34
CA VAL A 93 23.79 -17.72 -30.03
C VAL A 93 22.97 -18.95 -30.40
N ARG A 94 23.62 -20.03 -30.86
CA ARG A 94 22.94 -21.30 -31.17
C ARG A 94 22.35 -21.97 -29.92
N ARG A 95 23.11 -22.02 -28.81
CA ARG A 95 22.61 -22.54 -27.53
C ARG A 95 21.43 -21.73 -27.00
N ALA A 96 21.46 -20.40 -27.14
CA ALA A 96 20.34 -19.55 -26.77
C ALA A 96 19.11 -19.78 -27.66
N LEU A 97 19.28 -19.98 -28.97
CA LEU A 97 18.19 -20.34 -29.88
C LEU A 97 17.57 -21.69 -29.52
N ASP A 98 18.39 -22.69 -29.27
CA ASP A 98 17.92 -24.02 -28.89
C ASP A 98 17.16 -23.95 -27.55
N SER A 99 17.64 -23.17 -26.56
CA SER A 99 16.95 -23.02 -25.27
C SER A 99 15.56 -22.38 -25.40
N VAL A 100 15.36 -21.44 -26.34
CA VAL A 100 14.04 -20.86 -26.65
C VAL A 100 13.13 -21.89 -27.34
N VAL A 101 13.67 -22.70 -28.27
CA VAL A 101 12.89 -23.73 -28.97
C VAL A 101 12.41 -24.83 -28.02
N TYR A 102 13.23 -25.18 -27.03
CA TYR A 102 12.88 -26.21 -26.03
C TYR A 102 12.17 -25.66 -24.79
N ASN A 103 12.03 -24.34 -24.66
CA ASN A 103 11.37 -23.71 -23.53
C ASN A 103 10.32 -22.69 -24.00
N PRO A 104 9.06 -23.13 -24.24
CA PRO A 104 7.98 -22.28 -24.75
C PRO A 104 7.70 -21.04 -23.91
N ILE A 105 8.07 -21.04 -22.62
CA ILE A 105 7.87 -19.87 -21.75
C ILE A 105 8.83 -18.72 -22.07
N LEU A 106 9.95 -19.00 -22.74
CA LEU A 106 10.94 -18.00 -23.19
C LEU A 106 10.59 -17.41 -24.56
N SER A 107 9.58 -17.96 -25.25
CA SER A 107 9.09 -17.41 -26.53
C SER A 107 7.88 -16.49 -26.36
N ILE A 108 7.35 -16.38 -25.13
CA ILE A 108 6.26 -15.46 -24.79
C ILE A 108 6.82 -14.02 -24.83
N PRO A 109 6.16 -13.07 -25.53
CA PRO A 109 6.58 -11.68 -25.54
C PRO A 109 6.66 -11.07 -24.12
N PRO A 110 7.66 -10.22 -23.83
CA PRO A 110 7.81 -9.57 -22.52
C PRO A 110 6.55 -8.89 -21.99
N GLU A 111 5.73 -8.31 -22.87
CA GLU A 111 4.48 -7.63 -22.51
C GLU A 111 3.43 -8.60 -21.98
N ILE A 112 3.37 -9.81 -22.57
CA ILE A 112 2.45 -10.86 -22.13
C ILE A 112 2.98 -11.50 -20.84
N MET A 113 4.30 -11.66 -20.71
CA MET A 113 4.93 -12.10 -19.47
C MET A 113 4.68 -11.12 -18.33
N GLU A 114 4.76 -9.80 -18.56
CA GLU A 114 4.40 -8.78 -17.57
C GLU A 114 2.94 -8.93 -17.13
N VAL A 115 2.01 -9.14 -18.08
CA VAL A 115 0.59 -9.38 -17.74
C VAL A 115 0.43 -10.60 -16.85
N ILE A 116 1.08 -11.72 -17.20
CA ILE A 116 1.07 -12.95 -16.38
C ILE A 116 1.65 -12.65 -14.98
N PHE A 117 2.76 -11.93 -14.89
CA PHE A 117 3.39 -11.58 -13.62
C PHE A 117 2.50 -10.72 -12.72
N VAL A 118 1.73 -9.79 -13.31
CA VAL A 118 0.75 -8.98 -12.57
C VAL A 118 -0.34 -9.88 -11.96
N PHE A 119 -0.79 -10.91 -12.67
CA PHE A 119 -1.74 -11.90 -12.12
C PHE A 119 -1.16 -12.77 -10.99
N CYS A 120 0.16 -12.80 -10.83
CA CYS A 120 0.81 -13.50 -9.72
C CYS A 120 0.98 -12.64 -8.46
N LEU A 121 0.64 -11.35 -8.51
CA LEU A 121 0.73 -10.48 -7.34
C LEU A 121 -0.23 -10.96 -6.23
N PRO A 122 0.19 -10.85 -4.96
CA PRO A 122 -0.67 -11.20 -3.84
C PRO A 122 -1.90 -10.29 -3.79
N ASP A 123 -3.00 -10.83 -3.26
CA ASP A 123 -4.24 -10.10 -3.02
C ASP A 123 -3.99 -8.92 -2.06
N ASP A 124 -4.46 -7.73 -2.44
CA ASP A 124 -4.23 -6.46 -1.74
C ASP A 124 -5.46 -5.97 -0.96
N LYS A 125 -6.45 -6.85 -0.73
CA LYS A 125 -7.65 -6.56 0.07
C LYS A 125 -7.38 -5.86 1.40
N ASP A 126 -6.30 -6.24 2.09
CA ASP A 126 -5.90 -5.67 3.39
C ASP A 126 -4.80 -4.59 3.24
N GLY A 127 -4.64 -4.04 2.03
CA GLY A 127 -3.61 -3.08 1.65
C GLY A 127 -2.32 -3.72 1.12
N PRO A 128 -1.26 -2.91 0.90
CA PRO A 128 -0.03 -3.37 0.27
C PRO A 128 0.61 -4.59 0.95
N PRO A 129 1.14 -5.56 0.20
CA PRO A 129 1.81 -6.71 0.78
C PRO A 129 3.17 -6.33 1.39
N VAL A 130 3.57 -7.03 2.46
CA VAL A 130 4.97 -6.97 2.93
C VAL A 130 5.82 -7.77 1.94
N PRO A 131 6.90 -7.19 1.38
CA PRO A 131 7.80 -7.91 0.48
C PRO A 131 8.32 -9.20 1.10
N ASN A 132 8.22 -10.29 0.35
CA ASN A 132 8.66 -11.62 0.73
C ASN A 132 9.30 -12.31 -0.47
N SER A 133 10.46 -12.95 -0.30
CA SER A 133 11.18 -13.63 -1.38
C SER A 133 10.38 -14.77 -2.02
N SER A 134 9.41 -15.34 -1.30
CA SER A 134 8.51 -16.39 -1.77
C SER A 134 7.24 -15.85 -2.46
N LEU A 135 7.06 -14.54 -2.57
CA LEU A 135 5.90 -13.90 -3.20
C LEU A 135 6.33 -13.01 -4.36
N ALA A 136 5.41 -12.79 -5.31
CA ALA A 136 5.60 -11.79 -6.35
C ALA A 136 5.65 -10.37 -5.74
N PRO A 137 6.45 -9.45 -6.33
CA PRO A 137 7.23 -9.63 -7.55
C PRO A 137 8.60 -10.31 -7.36
N LEU A 138 9.07 -10.48 -6.12
CA LEU A 138 10.42 -10.96 -5.82
C LEU A 138 10.67 -12.39 -6.30
N ILE A 139 9.73 -13.32 -6.08
CA ILE A 139 9.88 -14.72 -6.53
C ILE A 139 10.06 -14.80 -8.05
N LEU A 140 9.35 -13.96 -8.81
CA LEU A 140 9.41 -13.92 -10.27
C LEU A 140 10.79 -13.46 -10.74
N SER A 141 11.41 -12.52 -10.00
CA SER A 141 12.77 -12.07 -10.26
C SER A 141 13.86 -13.10 -9.93
N ASN A 142 13.50 -14.24 -9.33
CA ASN A 142 14.43 -15.28 -8.90
C ASN A 142 14.34 -16.59 -9.71
N VAL A 143 13.48 -16.66 -10.72
CA VAL A 143 13.31 -17.87 -11.55
C VAL A 143 14.46 -18.04 -12.54
N CYS A 144 14.66 -17.06 -13.43
CA CYS A 144 15.75 -17.04 -14.41
C CYS A 144 16.13 -15.60 -14.77
N THR A 145 17.22 -15.41 -15.52
CA THR A 145 17.71 -14.09 -15.96
C THR A 145 16.69 -13.34 -16.83
N HIS A 146 16.01 -14.05 -17.73
CA HIS A 146 14.98 -13.48 -18.59
C HIS A 146 13.79 -12.93 -17.77
N TRP A 147 13.24 -13.76 -16.86
CA TRP A 147 12.15 -13.34 -15.98
C TRP A 147 12.55 -12.20 -15.05
N ARG A 148 13.79 -12.23 -14.54
CA ARG A 148 14.35 -11.14 -13.75
C ARG A 148 14.34 -9.83 -14.52
N THR A 149 14.77 -9.85 -15.78
CA THR A 149 14.83 -8.63 -16.59
C THR A 149 13.45 -8.05 -16.88
N ILE A 150 12.48 -8.92 -17.20
CA ILE A 150 11.08 -8.50 -17.38
C ILE A 150 10.52 -7.97 -16.07
N ALA A 151 10.67 -8.71 -14.96
CA ALA A 151 10.10 -8.33 -13.68
C ALA A 151 10.67 -7.00 -13.16
N LEU A 152 11.99 -6.79 -13.27
CA LEU A 152 12.65 -5.55 -12.83
C LEU A 152 12.32 -4.34 -13.72
N SER A 153 11.98 -4.57 -15.00
CA SER A 153 11.66 -3.47 -15.93
C SER A 153 10.17 -3.11 -15.96
N ALA A 154 9.29 -3.96 -15.42
CA ALA A 154 7.84 -3.81 -15.39
C ALA A 154 7.35 -2.96 -14.19
N PRO A 155 7.06 -1.66 -14.33
CA PRO A 155 6.82 -0.78 -13.18
C PRO A 155 5.51 -1.11 -12.44
N ARG A 156 4.56 -1.78 -13.10
CA ARG A 156 3.30 -2.26 -12.50
C ARG A 156 3.51 -3.24 -11.35
N LEU A 157 4.58 -4.02 -11.40
CA LEU A 157 4.90 -5.00 -10.36
C LEU A 157 5.40 -4.36 -9.06
N TRP A 158 5.84 -3.10 -9.14
CA TRP A 158 6.47 -2.36 -8.04
C TRP A 158 5.61 -1.20 -7.54
N SER A 159 4.35 -1.07 -7.98
CA SER A 159 3.50 0.06 -7.55
C SER A 159 2.87 -0.12 -6.17
N SER A 160 3.08 -1.25 -5.49
CA SER A 160 2.53 -1.54 -4.16
C SER A 160 3.60 -2.09 -3.22
N ILE A 161 3.77 -1.50 -2.04
CA ILE A 161 4.73 -1.95 -1.02
C ILE A 161 4.26 -1.63 0.41
N ARG A 162 4.44 -2.58 1.33
CA ARG A 162 4.42 -2.33 2.78
C ARG A 162 5.80 -2.51 3.41
N VAL A 163 6.27 -1.48 4.09
CA VAL A 163 7.52 -1.49 4.86
C VAL A 163 7.21 -1.35 6.35
N ASN A 164 7.60 -2.38 7.11
CA ASN A 164 7.49 -2.37 8.57
C ASN A 164 8.83 -1.94 9.17
N LEU A 165 8.89 -0.71 9.66
CA LEU A 165 10.09 -0.12 10.23
C LEU A 165 10.36 -0.69 11.62
N ARG A 166 11.59 -1.13 11.81
CA ARG A 166 12.15 -1.56 13.10
C ARG A 166 13.52 -0.92 13.25
N THR A 167 13.82 -0.35 14.42
CA THR A 167 15.07 0.36 14.71
C THR A 167 16.31 -0.46 14.31
N LYS A 168 16.29 -1.78 14.52
CA LYS A 168 17.40 -2.69 14.19
C LYS A 168 17.66 -2.90 12.69
N ASN A 169 16.66 -2.68 11.83
CA ASN A 169 16.72 -2.99 10.39
C ASN A 169 16.31 -1.79 9.51
N LEU A 170 16.48 -0.57 10.02
CA LEU A 170 15.96 0.63 9.38
C LEU A 170 16.62 0.93 8.03
N GLU A 171 17.94 0.78 7.93
CA GLU A 171 18.69 0.99 6.68
C GLU A 171 18.25 0.04 5.56
N ASN A 172 18.07 -1.25 5.88
CA ASN A 172 17.59 -2.24 4.92
C ASN A 172 16.14 -1.93 4.48
N SER A 173 15.30 -1.49 5.41
CA SER A 173 13.91 -1.14 5.15
C SER A 173 13.80 0.09 4.24
N LEU A 174 14.66 1.08 4.47
CA LEU A 174 14.75 2.27 3.65
C LEU A 174 15.29 1.95 2.25
N SER A 175 16.38 1.18 2.16
CA SER A 175 16.95 0.73 0.89
C SER A 175 15.92 -0.05 0.07
N LEU A 176 15.13 -0.90 0.73
CA LEU A 176 14.04 -1.63 0.08
C LEU A 176 12.95 -0.68 -0.45
N LEU A 177 12.54 0.31 0.35
CA LEU A 177 11.56 1.31 -0.07
C LEU A 177 12.03 2.09 -1.30
N GLU A 178 13.25 2.64 -1.26
CA GLU A 178 13.85 3.38 -2.38
C GLU A 178 13.98 2.53 -3.65
N CYS A 179 14.39 1.27 -3.49
CA CYS A 179 14.51 0.32 -4.57
C CYS A 179 13.13 0.00 -5.20
N TRP A 180 12.08 -0.05 -4.40
CA TRP A 180 10.73 -0.30 -4.87
C TRP A 180 10.16 0.92 -5.60
N LEU A 181 10.30 2.11 -5.01
CA LEU A 181 9.81 3.36 -5.57
C LEU A 181 10.50 3.72 -6.89
N SER A 182 11.82 3.50 -6.99
CA SER A 182 12.56 3.75 -8.24
C SER A 182 12.07 2.86 -9.39
N ARG A 183 11.69 1.60 -9.11
CA ARG A 183 11.14 0.68 -10.11
C ARG A 183 9.69 0.98 -10.49
N ALA A 184 8.91 1.53 -9.57
CA ALA A 184 7.52 1.92 -9.83
C ALA A 184 7.40 3.08 -10.84
N ARG A 185 8.47 3.88 -10.99
CA ARG A 185 8.52 5.08 -11.83
C ARG A 185 7.36 6.03 -11.46
N SER A 186 6.69 6.64 -12.45
CA SER A 186 5.62 7.62 -12.25
C SER A 186 4.22 7.01 -12.12
N ARG A 187 4.09 5.73 -11.77
CA ARG A 187 2.77 5.08 -11.61
C ARG A 187 2.11 5.50 -10.29
N PRO A 188 0.77 5.51 -10.21
CA PRO A 188 0.07 5.63 -8.93
C PRO A 188 0.55 4.57 -7.94
N LEU A 189 0.89 4.97 -6.72
CA LEU A 189 1.54 4.16 -5.70
C LEU A 189 0.59 3.79 -4.56
N SER A 190 0.67 2.54 -4.13
CA SER A 190 0.06 2.04 -2.90
C SER A 190 1.16 1.78 -1.87
N VAL A 191 1.35 2.69 -0.90
CA VAL A 191 2.50 2.68 0.02
C VAL A 191 2.01 2.56 1.46
N ALA A 192 2.51 1.56 2.17
CA ALA A 192 2.29 1.42 3.60
C ALA A 192 3.63 1.47 4.35
N VAL A 193 3.78 2.43 5.27
CA VAL A 193 4.93 2.51 6.18
C VAL A 193 4.42 2.49 7.60
N VAL A 194 4.83 1.47 8.35
CA VAL A 194 4.35 1.20 9.71
C VAL A 194 5.53 1.03 10.64
N TYR A 195 5.61 1.82 11.70
CA TYR A 195 6.64 1.73 12.73
C TYR A 195 6.20 0.78 13.84
N LEU A 196 6.91 -0.35 14.03
CA LEU A 196 6.44 -1.41 14.93
C LEU A 196 6.97 -1.33 16.37
N ASN A 197 8.13 -0.70 16.60
CA ASN A 197 8.78 -0.65 17.92
C ASN A 197 9.50 0.69 18.11
N TYR A 198 8.75 1.74 18.46
CA TYR A 198 9.32 3.07 18.63
C TYR A 198 10.23 3.14 19.85
N GLU A 199 11.52 3.41 19.62
CA GLU A 199 12.41 4.02 20.61
C GLU A 199 12.43 5.51 20.26
N GLU A 200 12.44 6.40 21.26
CA GLU A 200 12.15 7.85 21.22
C GLU A 200 12.90 8.73 20.18
N ASN A 201 13.71 8.12 19.31
CA ASN A 201 14.45 8.78 18.25
C ASN A 201 13.56 9.04 17.02
N PRO A 202 13.64 10.24 16.43
CA PRO A 202 12.96 10.54 15.18
C PRO A 202 13.48 9.63 14.05
N SER A 203 12.63 9.38 13.06
CA SER A 203 13.06 8.61 11.89
C SER A 203 14.19 9.34 11.14
N PRO A 204 15.10 8.60 10.47
CA PRO A 204 16.13 9.19 9.63
C PRO A 204 15.55 10.17 8.62
N GLU A 205 16.22 11.30 8.41
CA GLU A 205 15.83 12.29 7.39
C GLU A 205 15.66 11.64 6.02
N ALA A 206 16.51 10.67 5.67
CA ALA A 206 16.42 9.94 4.41
C ALA A 206 15.05 9.25 4.20
N LEU A 207 14.42 8.72 5.26
CA LEU A 207 13.06 8.14 5.14
C LEU A 207 12.04 9.21 4.77
N ILE A 208 12.05 10.33 5.49
CA ILE A 208 11.12 11.44 5.27
C ILE A 208 11.30 12.00 3.87
N GLN A 209 12.54 12.18 3.42
CA GLN A 209 12.84 12.62 2.06
C GLN A 209 12.31 11.63 1.02
N THR A 210 12.53 10.33 1.19
CA THR A 210 12.01 9.31 0.27
C THR A 210 10.48 9.32 0.18
N LEU A 211 9.79 9.55 1.31
CA LEU A 211 8.33 9.73 1.31
C LEU A 211 7.92 11.01 0.57
N LYS A 212 8.57 12.15 0.85
CA LYS A 212 8.29 13.41 0.17
C LYS A 212 8.44 13.32 -1.35
N HIS A 213 9.53 12.71 -1.84
CA HIS A 213 9.80 12.57 -3.28
C HIS A 213 8.77 11.69 -4.01
N SER A 214 8.14 10.74 -3.31
CA SER A 214 7.13 9.86 -3.92
C SER A 214 5.69 10.38 -3.80
N SER A 215 5.46 11.45 -3.02
CA SER A 215 4.14 11.96 -2.66
C SER A 215 3.23 12.30 -3.85
N ALA A 216 3.81 12.84 -4.94
CA ALA A 216 3.08 13.20 -6.16
C ALA A 216 2.38 12.01 -6.83
N HIS A 217 2.86 10.79 -6.55
CA HIS A 217 2.35 9.56 -7.12
C HIS A 217 1.48 8.76 -6.16
N TRP A 218 1.31 9.21 -4.91
CA TRP A 218 0.53 8.49 -3.92
C TRP A 218 -0.95 8.36 -4.31
N ASN A 219 -1.47 7.13 -4.27
CA ASN A 219 -2.88 6.84 -4.52
C ASN A 219 -3.55 6.24 -3.29
N ASP A 220 -2.96 5.20 -2.70
CA ASP A 220 -3.41 4.59 -1.46
C ASP A 220 -2.25 4.57 -0.46
N VAL A 221 -2.38 5.28 0.65
CA VAL A 221 -1.27 5.48 1.58
C VAL A 221 -1.66 5.06 2.98
N ARG A 222 -0.77 4.34 3.65
CA ARG A 222 -0.86 3.99 5.07
C ARG A 222 0.39 4.47 5.78
N LEU A 223 0.25 5.44 6.69
CA LEU A 223 1.36 5.98 7.48
C LEU A 223 1.04 5.84 8.96
N GLU A 224 1.71 4.88 9.59
CA GLU A 224 1.73 4.74 11.04
C GLU A 224 3.14 5.04 11.52
N LEU A 225 3.38 6.32 11.78
CA LEU A 225 4.69 6.88 12.08
C LEU A 225 4.63 7.64 13.40
N PRO A 226 5.76 7.88 14.08
CA PRO A 226 5.78 8.76 15.24
C PRO A 226 5.19 10.12 14.89
N PHE A 227 4.47 10.74 15.83
CA PHE A 227 3.77 11.99 15.55
C PHE A 227 4.68 13.08 14.95
N LYS A 228 5.91 13.24 15.47
CA LYS A 228 6.91 14.19 14.95
C LYS A 228 7.28 13.94 13.48
N ASP A 229 7.27 12.68 13.04
CA ASP A 229 7.58 12.33 11.66
C ASP A 229 6.42 12.64 10.72
N LEU A 230 5.17 12.49 11.19
CA LEU A 230 4.00 12.95 10.43
C LEU A 230 4.02 14.46 10.22
N GLN A 231 4.45 15.24 11.20
CA GLN A 231 4.57 16.70 11.07
C GLN A 231 5.63 17.12 10.04
N ARG A 232 6.72 16.36 9.92
CA ARG A 232 7.76 16.60 8.91
C ARG A 232 7.25 16.40 7.48
N LEU A 233 6.08 15.78 7.30
CA LEU A 233 5.44 15.64 6.00
C LEU A 233 4.69 16.90 5.56
N ASN A 234 4.51 17.93 6.40
CA ASN A 234 3.79 19.15 6.01
C ASN A 234 4.35 19.84 4.76
N GLU A 235 5.63 19.63 4.44
CA GLU A 235 6.24 20.13 3.20
C GLU A 235 5.66 19.52 1.91
N ILE A 236 4.93 18.41 1.98
CA ILE A 236 4.22 17.82 0.81
C ILE A 236 2.85 18.44 0.57
N GLU A 237 2.44 19.43 1.36
CA GLU A 237 1.17 20.12 1.16
C GLU A 237 1.03 20.58 -0.29
N GLY A 238 -0.11 20.27 -0.93
CA GLY A 238 -0.35 20.53 -2.35
C GLY A 238 0.34 19.57 -3.34
N HIS A 239 1.13 18.61 -2.87
CA HIS A 239 1.89 17.66 -3.69
C HIS A 239 1.37 16.21 -3.59
N VAL A 240 0.09 16.02 -3.26
CA VAL A 240 -0.58 14.70 -3.17
C VAL A 240 -1.84 14.62 -4.07
N PRO A 241 -1.75 14.93 -5.39
CA PRO A 241 -2.91 15.11 -6.26
C PRO A 241 -3.70 13.81 -6.55
N LEU A 242 -3.02 12.66 -6.51
CA LEU A 242 -3.61 11.36 -6.84
C LEU A 242 -4.14 10.60 -5.61
N LEU A 243 -3.95 11.14 -4.41
CA LEU A 243 -4.25 10.45 -3.16
C LEU A 243 -5.75 10.25 -3.02
N ARG A 244 -6.18 8.99 -3.01
CA ARG A 244 -7.59 8.56 -2.93
C ARG A 244 -7.93 7.97 -1.58
N LYS A 245 -7.02 7.17 -1.01
CA LYS A 245 -7.17 6.53 0.29
C LYS A 245 -6.01 6.87 1.21
N LEU A 246 -6.33 7.31 2.43
CA LEU A 246 -5.35 7.62 3.46
C LEU A 246 -5.68 6.86 4.74
N LEU A 247 -4.75 6.04 5.22
CA LEU A 247 -4.71 5.56 6.59
C LEU A 247 -3.57 6.26 7.31
N ILE A 248 -3.87 6.92 8.43
CA ILE A 248 -2.86 7.68 9.15
C ILE A 248 -3.05 7.57 10.67
N GLY A 249 -1.93 7.48 11.38
CA GLY A 249 -1.92 7.36 12.84
C GLY A 249 -0.54 7.56 13.46
N PRO A 250 -0.46 8.07 14.70
CA PRO A 250 0.78 8.00 15.47
C PRO A 250 1.07 6.53 15.82
N SER A 251 2.32 6.10 15.65
CA SER A 251 2.77 4.80 16.14
C SER A 251 3.17 4.82 17.61
N ASP A 252 3.35 6.00 18.21
CA ASP A 252 3.85 6.17 19.57
C ASP A 252 2.72 6.27 20.61
N ALA A 253 2.77 5.40 21.63
CA ALA A 253 1.79 5.35 22.71
C ALA A 253 1.72 6.63 23.57
N TYR A 254 2.78 7.46 23.53
CA TYR A 254 2.85 8.75 24.21
C TYR A 254 1.76 9.74 23.78
N PHE A 255 1.23 9.60 22.55
CA PHE A 255 0.15 10.45 22.07
C PHE A 255 -1.11 10.36 22.94
N ALA A 256 -1.37 9.19 23.55
CA ALA A 256 -2.52 9.01 24.44
C ALA A 256 -2.47 9.91 25.69
N GLY A 257 -1.28 10.33 26.14
CA GLY A 257 -1.07 11.16 27.33
C GLY A 257 -0.92 12.67 27.06
N MET A 258 -0.87 13.09 25.79
CA MET A 258 -0.62 14.50 25.40
C MET A 258 -1.89 15.33 25.19
N GLN A 259 -3.03 14.90 25.77
CA GLN A 259 -4.29 15.62 25.63
C GLN A 259 -4.19 17.04 26.22
N GLY A 260 -4.53 18.06 25.42
CA GLY A 260 -4.54 19.46 25.84
C GLY A 260 -3.26 20.27 25.52
N LEU A 261 -2.22 19.67 24.93
CA LEU A 261 -1.08 20.41 24.42
C LEU A 261 -1.39 21.02 23.04
N ARG A 262 -0.95 22.26 22.81
CA ARG A 262 -0.99 22.88 21.48
C ARG A 262 0.00 22.17 20.56
N MET A 263 -0.51 21.32 19.70
CA MET A 263 0.28 20.64 18.67
C MET A 263 0.18 21.42 17.36
N THR A 264 1.27 21.48 16.60
CA THR A 264 1.19 22.02 15.23
C THR A 264 0.43 21.04 14.34
N PRO A 265 -0.50 21.54 13.52
CA PRO A 265 -1.33 20.70 12.65
C PRO A 265 -0.48 19.98 11.60
N ILE A 266 -1.02 18.87 11.10
CA ILE A 266 -0.52 18.12 9.96
C ILE A 266 -1.30 18.61 8.74
N THR A 267 -0.68 19.49 7.95
CA THR A 267 -1.27 20.13 6.75
C THR A 267 -0.94 19.39 5.46
N ALA A 268 -0.07 18.37 5.52
CA ALA A 268 0.39 17.56 4.40
C ALA A 268 -0.73 17.10 3.44
N PHE A 269 -1.94 16.89 3.95
CA PHE A 269 -3.08 16.32 3.23
C PHE A 269 -4.26 17.30 3.09
N SER A 270 -4.07 18.59 3.43
CA SER A 270 -5.11 19.63 3.36
C SER A 270 -5.63 19.79 1.92
N ASN A 271 -4.71 19.76 0.95
CA ASN A 271 -4.97 19.84 -0.48
C ASN A 271 -4.75 18.48 -1.18
N ALA A 272 -5.65 17.53 -0.90
CA ALA A 272 -5.72 16.23 -1.55
C ALA A 272 -7.04 16.09 -2.33
N PRO A 273 -7.15 16.63 -3.57
CA PRO A 273 -8.43 16.77 -4.29
C PRO A 273 -9.10 15.44 -4.65
N SER A 274 -8.32 14.37 -4.76
CA SER A 274 -8.79 13.02 -5.08
C SER A 274 -9.19 12.19 -3.86
N LEU A 275 -9.01 12.72 -2.64
CA LEU A 275 -9.18 11.95 -1.40
C LEU A 275 -10.66 11.63 -1.17
N ARG A 276 -10.97 10.36 -0.95
CA ARG A 276 -12.35 9.84 -0.74
C ARG A 276 -12.48 8.94 0.47
N GLU A 277 -11.40 8.25 0.83
CA GLU A 277 -11.40 7.27 1.92
C GLU A 277 -10.34 7.64 2.97
N VAL A 278 -10.75 7.78 4.23
CA VAL A 278 -9.85 8.11 5.33
C VAL A 278 -10.02 7.14 6.48
N HIS A 279 -8.90 6.66 7.00
CA HIS A 279 -8.82 5.75 8.13
C HIS A 279 -7.92 6.37 9.20
N LEU A 280 -8.51 6.87 10.28
CA LEU A 280 -7.82 7.52 11.39
C LEU A 280 -7.61 6.53 12.52
N VAL A 281 -6.35 6.27 12.85
CA VAL A 281 -5.99 5.49 14.03
C VAL A 281 -5.91 6.44 15.23
N THR A 282 -6.42 6.05 16.40
CA THR A 282 -6.16 6.74 17.68
C THR A 282 -6.48 8.25 17.77
N GLY A 283 -7.63 8.67 17.21
CA GLY A 283 -8.39 9.87 17.59
C GLY A 283 -7.63 11.21 17.74
N PHE A 284 -7.13 11.77 16.65
CA PHE A 284 -6.57 13.15 16.59
C PHE A 284 -7.11 14.00 15.44
N PRO A 285 -8.40 13.93 15.07
CA PRO A 285 -8.94 14.58 13.87
C PRO A 285 -8.60 16.08 13.78
N PHE A 286 -8.50 16.77 14.91
CA PHE A 286 -8.25 18.22 14.95
C PHE A 286 -6.82 18.66 14.67
N ILE A 287 -5.87 17.72 14.66
CA ILE A 287 -4.50 18.03 14.26
C ILE A 287 -4.36 17.82 12.75
N LEU A 288 -5.17 16.95 12.14
CA LEU A 288 -5.03 16.59 10.74
C LEU A 288 -5.96 17.46 9.88
N GLU A 289 -5.38 18.29 9.03
CA GLU A 289 -6.15 19.07 8.06
C GLU A 289 -6.44 18.20 6.84
N LEU A 290 -7.73 17.96 6.59
CA LEU A 290 -8.22 17.16 5.47
C LEU A 290 -9.35 17.89 4.74
N PRO A 291 -9.54 17.60 3.44
CA PRO A 291 -10.73 18.02 2.71
C PRO A 291 -11.94 17.13 3.12
N TRP A 292 -12.46 17.33 4.34
CA TRP A 292 -13.52 16.50 4.94
C TRP A 292 -14.79 16.41 4.09
N ALA A 293 -15.18 17.52 3.44
CA ALA A 293 -16.45 17.62 2.72
C ALA A 293 -16.58 16.67 1.50
N GLN A 294 -15.46 16.23 0.92
CA GLN A 294 -15.45 15.31 -0.23
C GLN A 294 -15.27 13.83 0.16
N LEU A 295 -15.13 13.52 1.44
CA LEU A 295 -14.95 12.14 1.90
C LEU A 295 -16.24 11.35 1.74
N THR A 296 -16.12 10.13 1.21
CA THR A 296 -17.24 9.18 1.04
C THR A 296 -17.15 8.03 2.03
N LYS A 297 -15.94 7.67 2.47
CA LYS A 297 -15.72 6.63 3.46
C LYS A 297 -14.81 7.12 4.59
N LEU A 298 -15.24 6.88 5.83
CA LEU A 298 -14.46 7.22 7.01
C LEU A 298 -14.43 6.04 7.97
N GLN A 299 -13.24 5.69 8.43
CA GLN A 299 -13.03 4.86 9.60
C GLN A 299 -12.23 5.65 10.63
N ALA A 300 -12.65 5.67 11.88
CA ALA A 300 -11.89 6.34 12.93
C ALA A 300 -11.99 5.58 14.25
N THR A 301 -10.89 5.51 14.99
CA THR A 301 -10.83 4.79 16.27
C THR A 301 -10.49 5.71 17.44
N SER A 302 -10.94 5.31 18.64
CA SER A 302 -10.68 6.00 19.91
C SER A 302 -11.17 7.45 19.98
N LEU A 303 -12.36 7.72 19.45
CA LEU A 303 -12.99 9.06 19.48
C LEU A 303 -13.91 9.26 20.68
N SER A 304 -14.02 10.50 21.17
CA SER A 304 -15.11 10.97 22.02
C SER A 304 -16.37 11.24 21.17
N VAL A 305 -17.53 11.33 21.81
CA VAL A 305 -18.79 11.69 21.10
C VAL A 305 -18.66 13.04 20.41
N ARG A 306 -18.02 14.02 21.07
CA ARG A 306 -17.77 15.35 20.51
C ARG A 306 -16.93 15.29 19.24
N GLU A 307 -15.79 14.57 19.29
CA GLU A 307 -14.93 14.35 18.12
C GLU A 307 -15.69 13.68 16.97
N CYS A 308 -16.55 12.70 17.25
CA CYS A 308 -17.39 12.10 16.23
C CYS A 308 -18.32 13.12 15.57
N LEU A 309 -18.99 13.95 16.36
CA LEU A 309 -19.94 14.95 15.84
C LEU A 309 -19.24 15.98 14.97
N GLU A 310 -18.10 16.51 15.41
CA GLU A 310 -17.35 17.51 14.66
C GLU A 310 -16.84 16.96 13.32
N ILE A 311 -16.37 15.70 13.28
CA ILE A 311 -15.98 15.05 12.02
C ILE A 311 -17.19 14.83 11.10
N LEU A 312 -18.30 14.33 11.64
CA LEU A 312 -19.50 14.03 10.88
C LEU A 312 -20.12 15.30 10.29
N GLU A 313 -20.14 16.40 11.05
CA GLU A 313 -20.59 17.72 10.59
C GLU A 313 -19.69 18.28 9.47
N ALA A 314 -18.38 18.09 9.57
CA ALA A 314 -17.43 18.48 8.52
C ALA A 314 -17.50 17.62 7.25
N SER A 315 -18.18 16.46 7.29
CA SER A 315 -18.15 15.45 6.24
C SER A 315 -19.57 15.10 5.70
N PRO A 316 -20.31 16.06 5.13
CA PRO A 316 -21.69 15.85 4.66
C PRO A 316 -21.82 14.83 3.51
N GLY A 317 -20.73 14.58 2.77
CA GLY A 317 -20.69 13.63 1.64
C GLY A 317 -20.48 12.16 2.02
N LEU A 318 -20.40 11.83 3.32
CA LEU A 318 -20.13 10.46 3.77
C LEU A 318 -21.24 9.49 3.37
N VAL A 319 -20.83 8.33 2.85
CA VAL A 319 -21.69 7.21 2.47
C VAL A 319 -21.49 6.03 3.41
N GLU A 320 -20.24 5.77 3.81
CA GLU A 320 -19.87 4.71 4.75
C GLU A 320 -19.06 5.27 5.91
N CYS A 321 -19.47 5.00 7.15
CA CYS A 321 -18.77 5.49 8.34
C CYS A 321 -18.63 4.39 9.40
N SER A 322 -17.43 4.19 9.91
CA SER A 322 -17.12 3.26 11.00
C SER A 322 -16.38 3.97 12.13
N LEU A 323 -17.03 4.14 13.29
CA LEU A 323 -16.48 4.88 14.42
C LEU A 323 -16.30 3.95 15.62
N SER A 324 -15.11 3.96 16.23
CA SER A 324 -14.87 3.37 17.55
C SER A 324 -14.77 4.46 18.60
N LEU A 325 -15.64 4.41 19.62
CA LEU A 325 -15.70 5.43 20.66
C LEU A 325 -14.96 4.99 21.93
N ARG A 326 -14.30 5.94 22.60
CA ARG A 326 -13.79 5.81 23.97
C ARG A 326 -14.97 5.75 24.95
N GLN A 327 -14.78 5.12 26.10
CA GLN A 327 -15.72 5.27 27.21
C GLN A 327 -15.79 6.75 27.59
N SER A 328 -16.99 7.34 27.49
CA SER A 328 -17.28 8.69 27.95
C SER A 328 -18.29 8.62 29.10
N PHE A 329 -18.06 9.39 30.15
CA PHE A 329 -19.02 9.59 31.25
C PHE A 329 -19.84 10.88 31.09
N ASP A 330 -19.51 11.70 30.10
CA ASP A 330 -20.19 12.97 29.84
C ASP A 330 -20.97 12.91 28.53
N THR A 331 -22.28 13.16 28.59
CA THR A 331 -23.07 13.76 27.50
C THR A 331 -24.35 14.43 28.05
N ASP A 332 -24.21 15.60 28.69
CA ASP A 332 -25.39 16.41 29.09
C ASP A 332 -25.61 17.68 28.24
N SER A 333 -24.81 17.92 27.19
CA SER A 333 -25.04 19.07 26.30
C SER A 333 -24.30 18.97 24.96
N ALA A 334 -24.75 18.07 24.08
CA ALA A 334 -24.33 18.09 22.67
C ALA A 334 -25.50 18.56 21.81
N ALA A 335 -25.29 19.66 21.08
CA ALA A 335 -26.21 20.10 20.03
C ALA A 335 -26.27 19.03 18.92
N ARG A 336 -27.44 18.88 18.31
CA ARG A 336 -27.61 17.97 17.17
C ARG A 336 -26.92 18.55 15.94
N ILE A 337 -26.28 17.68 15.15
CA ILE A 337 -25.69 18.09 13.87
C ILE A 337 -26.75 18.04 12.75
N PRO A 338 -26.52 18.71 11.62
CA PRO A 338 -27.40 18.61 10.45
C PRO A 338 -27.60 17.15 9.98
N PRO A 339 -28.73 16.83 9.33
CA PRO A 339 -28.96 15.49 8.78
C PRO A 339 -27.88 15.10 7.76
N LEU A 340 -27.39 13.87 7.86
CA LEU A 340 -26.46 13.31 6.87
C LEU A 340 -27.26 12.57 5.81
N GLU A 341 -27.57 13.28 4.73
CA GLU A 341 -28.44 12.86 3.63
C GLU A 341 -27.89 11.67 2.82
N HIS A 342 -26.58 11.43 2.86
CA HIS A 342 -25.90 10.45 2.03
C HIS A 342 -25.41 9.21 2.78
N LEU A 343 -25.47 9.21 4.12
CA LEU A 343 -24.87 8.15 4.91
C LEU A 343 -25.74 6.88 4.86
N GLU A 344 -25.26 5.87 4.14
CA GLU A 344 -25.95 4.60 3.94
C GLU A 344 -25.52 3.51 4.93
N ILE A 345 -24.26 3.53 5.38
CA ILE A 345 -23.70 2.52 6.28
C ILE A 345 -23.07 3.20 7.49
N LEU A 346 -23.55 2.85 8.69
CA LEU A 346 -22.97 3.28 9.96
C LEU A 346 -22.58 2.08 10.82
N VAL A 347 -21.31 2.02 11.22
CA VAL A 347 -20.77 1.02 12.13
C VAL A 347 -20.26 1.72 13.37
N LEU A 348 -20.79 1.34 14.53
CA LEU A 348 -20.38 1.86 15.82
C LEU A 348 -19.73 0.75 16.65
N ARG A 349 -18.55 1.02 17.19
CA ARG A 349 -17.82 0.12 18.09
C ARG A 349 -17.60 0.82 19.43
N GLN A 350 -18.01 0.21 20.53
CA GLN A 350 -17.94 0.84 21.85
C GLN A 350 -17.59 -0.20 22.93
N SER A 351 -16.80 0.20 23.93
CA SER A 351 -16.50 -0.60 25.14
C SER A 351 -17.62 -0.55 26.20
N GLY A 352 -18.85 -0.21 25.79
CA GLY A 352 -20.09 -0.13 26.56
C GLY A 352 -21.17 0.56 25.72
N PHE A 353 -22.46 0.25 25.89
CA PHE A 353 -23.50 0.81 25.01
C PHE A 353 -24.03 2.16 25.51
N HIS A 354 -23.49 3.23 24.95
CA HIS A 354 -23.97 4.60 25.15
C HIS A 354 -24.46 5.12 23.81
N ALA A 355 -25.78 5.13 23.62
CA ALA A 355 -26.45 5.61 22.41
C ALA A 355 -26.43 7.15 22.28
N ASP A 356 -25.47 7.79 22.93
CA ASP A 356 -25.34 9.24 23.08
C ASP A 356 -25.08 9.92 21.74
N LEU A 357 -24.19 9.31 20.93
CA LEU A 357 -23.94 9.76 19.57
C LEU A 357 -25.24 9.71 18.74
N LEU A 358 -26.01 8.62 18.82
CA LEU A 358 -27.25 8.46 18.05
C LEU A 358 -28.28 9.53 18.38
N HIS A 359 -28.35 10.01 19.62
CA HIS A 359 -29.27 11.09 20.00
C HIS A 359 -29.02 12.38 19.20
N CYS A 360 -27.80 12.58 18.75
CA CYS A 360 -27.36 13.78 18.05
C CYS A 360 -27.43 13.66 16.52
N LEU A 361 -27.75 12.47 15.99
CA LEU A 361 -27.74 12.18 14.54
C LEU A 361 -29.15 12.08 13.95
N THR A 362 -29.27 12.43 12.68
CA THR A 362 -30.44 12.15 11.84
C THR A 362 -29.92 11.63 10.49
N LEU A 363 -30.24 10.37 10.16
CA LEU A 363 -29.61 9.64 9.05
C LEU A 363 -30.68 9.09 8.08
N PRO A 364 -31.30 9.92 7.24
CA PRO A 364 -32.47 9.55 6.44
C PRO A 364 -32.20 8.51 5.32
N ALA A 365 -30.95 8.37 4.90
CA ALA A 365 -30.53 7.43 3.85
C ALA A 365 -29.97 6.10 4.39
N LEU A 366 -29.95 5.90 5.71
CA LEU A 366 -29.29 4.75 6.32
C LEU A 366 -29.94 3.43 5.92
N ARG A 367 -29.11 2.52 5.37
CA ARG A 367 -29.49 1.16 4.94
C ARG A 367 -28.95 0.10 5.85
N GLU A 368 -27.76 0.32 6.41
CA GLU A 368 -27.10 -0.62 7.29
C GLU A 368 -26.59 0.06 8.56
N LEU A 369 -26.99 -0.49 9.70
CA LEU A 369 -26.56 -0.04 11.01
C LEU A 369 -25.99 -1.22 11.81
N GLN A 370 -24.75 -1.09 12.24
CA GLN A 370 -24.06 -2.12 13.02
C GLN A 370 -23.57 -1.57 14.35
N PHE A 371 -23.77 -2.34 15.42
CA PHE A 371 -23.23 -2.06 16.74
C PHE A 371 -22.37 -3.21 17.25
N HIS A 372 -21.17 -2.87 17.66
CA HIS A 372 -20.25 -3.77 18.34
C HIS A 372 -20.05 -3.28 19.77
N VAL A 373 -20.71 -3.95 20.72
CA VAL A 373 -20.65 -3.58 22.14
C VAL A 373 -19.96 -4.69 22.92
N ALA A 374 -19.06 -4.31 23.82
CA ALA A 374 -18.60 -5.21 24.88
C ALA A 374 -19.80 -5.74 25.71
N PRO A 375 -19.71 -6.95 26.31
CA PRO A 375 -20.80 -7.55 27.09
C PRO A 375 -20.97 -6.80 28.43
N LEU A 376 -21.63 -5.65 28.39
CA LEU A 376 -22.10 -4.90 29.54
C LEU A 376 -23.61 -4.71 29.43
N PRO A 377 -24.36 -4.74 30.55
CA PRO A 377 -25.80 -4.55 30.53
C PRO A 377 -26.15 -3.16 30.01
N SER A 378 -26.99 -3.09 28.99
CA SER A 378 -27.56 -1.84 28.51
C SER A 378 -28.55 -1.26 29.52
N ASN A 379 -28.52 0.06 29.74
CA ASN A 379 -29.56 0.75 30.50
C ASN A 379 -30.77 1.09 29.60
N GLU A 380 -31.95 1.26 30.21
CA GLU A 380 -33.19 1.64 29.51
C GLU A 380 -33.04 2.95 28.72
N THR A 381 -32.27 3.92 29.25
CA THR A 381 -31.97 5.19 28.58
C THR A 381 -31.35 5.00 27.21
N SER A 382 -30.38 4.09 27.07
CA SER A 382 -29.75 3.81 25.78
C SER A 382 -30.73 3.15 24.79
N ARG A 383 -31.66 2.33 25.26
CA ARG A 383 -32.73 1.76 24.40
C ARG A 383 -33.63 2.86 23.85
N LEU A 384 -34.06 3.78 24.70
CA LEU A 384 -34.88 4.94 24.31
C LEU A 384 -34.16 5.85 23.30
N ARG A 385 -32.85 6.07 23.48
CA ARG A 385 -32.04 6.86 22.54
C ARG A 385 -31.95 6.20 21.16
N VAL A 386 -31.86 4.87 21.09
CA VAL A 386 -31.93 4.13 19.80
C VAL A 386 -33.29 4.29 19.15
N VAL A 387 -34.38 4.08 19.89
CA VAL A 387 -35.75 4.22 19.36
C VAL A 387 -35.97 5.63 18.80
N SER A 388 -35.65 6.65 19.59
CA SER A 388 -35.75 8.06 19.17
C SER A 388 -34.95 8.36 17.91
N PHE A 389 -33.77 7.74 17.77
CA PHE A 389 -32.94 7.86 16.57
C PHE A 389 -33.58 7.19 15.33
N LEU A 390 -34.12 5.97 15.49
CA LEU A 390 -34.76 5.22 14.41
C LEU A 390 -36.00 5.96 13.89
N GLU A 391 -36.83 6.48 14.80
CA GLU A 391 -38.02 7.27 14.47
C GLU A 391 -37.65 8.59 13.76
N ARG A 392 -36.71 9.34 14.34
CA ARG A 392 -36.26 10.63 13.78
C ARG A 392 -35.64 10.49 12.39
N SER A 393 -34.94 9.38 12.14
CA SER A 393 -34.33 9.09 10.85
C SER A 393 -35.31 8.40 9.87
N ALA A 394 -36.58 8.19 10.27
CA ALA A 394 -37.65 7.56 9.48
C ALA A 394 -37.24 6.20 8.89
N LEU A 395 -36.59 5.36 9.70
CA LEU A 395 -35.92 4.13 9.21
C LEU A 395 -36.84 2.91 9.08
N SER A 396 -38.10 2.98 9.53
CA SER A 396 -39.02 1.82 9.63
C SER A 396 -39.33 1.07 8.33
N GLY A 397 -38.97 1.63 7.17
CA GLY A 397 -39.10 0.96 5.86
C GLY A 397 -37.87 1.08 4.94
N ARG A 398 -36.74 1.60 5.45
CA ARG A 398 -35.51 1.82 4.64
C ARG A 398 -34.33 1.00 5.12
N LEU A 399 -34.29 0.68 6.41
CA LEU A 399 -33.19 -0.06 6.99
C LEU A 399 -33.23 -1.51 6.51
N GLN A 400 -32.23 -1.91 5.73
CA GLN A 400 -32.13 -3.25 5.16
C GLN A 400 -31.46 -4.20 6.14
N GLN A 401 -30.46 -3.71 6.88
CA GLN A 401 -29.65 -4.51 7.79
C GLN A 401 -29.47 -3.81 9.12
N LEU A 402 -29.73 -4.56 10.19
CA LEU A 402 -29.53 -4.11 11.54
C LEU A 402 -28.79 -5.20 12.33
N ARG A 403 -27.57 -4.91 12.75
CA ARG A 403 -26.67 -5.89 13.37
C ARG A 403 -26.21 -5.42 14.74
N PHE A 404 -26.22 -6.32 15.71
CA PHE A 404 -25.76 -6.05 17.07
C PHE A 404 -24.94 -7.23 17.60
N SER A 405 -23.81 -6.95 18.23
CA SER A 405 -23.11 -7.90 19.12
C SER A 405 -23.00 -7.33 20.52
N GLY A 406 -23.21 -8.18 21.53
CA GLY A 406 -23.12 -7.83 22.95
C GLY A 406 -24.41 -8.18 23.70
N ALA A 407 -24.57 -7.69 24.93
CA ALA A 407 -25.72 -7.95 25.80
C ALA A 407 -26.92 -7.01 25.57
N LEU A 408 -26.95 -6.29 24.45
CA LEU A 408 -28.00 -5.33 24.12
C LEU A 408 -29.24 -6.09 23.59
N ASP A 409 -30.23 -6.35 24.43
CA ASP A 409 -31.49 -6.97 24.00
C ASP A 409 -32.44 -5.92 23.40
N LEU A 410 -32.48 -5.90 22.07
CA LEU A 410 -33.37 -5.05 21.29
C LEU A 410 -34.60 -5.82 20.77
N ASN A 411 -34.67 -7.13 20.98
CA ASN A 411 -35.81 -7.94 20.52
C ASN A 411 -37.11 -7.58 21.24
N GLY A 412 -37.01 -6.96 22.43
CA GLY A 412 -38.15 -6.44 23.17
C GLY A 412 -38.76 -5.16 22.61
N ILE A 413 -38.10 -4.46 21.68
CA ILE A 413 -38.54 -3.13 21.20
C ILE A 413 -39.61 -3.29 20.10
N PRO A 414 -40.84 -2.77 20.27
CA PRO A 414 -41.93 -2.90 19.29
C PRO A 414 -41.56 -2.41 17.89
N LEU A 415 -40.90 -1.25 17.81
CA LEU A 415 -40.44 -0.65 16.55
C LEU A 415 -39.50 -1.59 15.78
N ILE A 416 -38.61 -2.29 16.48
CA ILE A 416 -37.67 -3.22 15.85
C ILE A 416 -38.39 -4.48 15.36
N LYS A 417 -39.40 -4.97 16.10
CA LYS A 417 -40.24 -6.07 15.62
C LYS A 417 -40.99 -5.70 14.35
N GLU A 418 -41.52 -4.48 14.27
CA GLU A 418 -42.17 -3.96 13.06
C GLU A 418 -41.20 -3.90 11.88
N MET A 419 -39.98 -3.39 12.11
CA MET A 419 -38.93 -3.35 11.07
C MET A 419 -38.57 -4.74 10.53
N VAL A 420 -38.47 -5.74 11.42
CA VAL A 420 -38.23 -7.14 11.01
C VAL A 420 -39.39 -7.69 10.17
N GLN A 421 -40.64 -7.38 10.53
CA GLN A 421 -41.81 -7.75 9.73
C GLN A 421 -41.79 -7.07 8.36
N ASN A 422 -41.26 -5.85 8.26
CA ASN A 422 -41.08 -5.09 7.03
C ASN A 422 -39.83 -5.51 6.22
N GLY A 423 -39.12 -6.57 6.63
CA GLY A 423 -38.03 -7.17 5.87
C GLY A 423 -36.61 -6.77 6.29
N THR A 424 -36.44 -5.97 7.36
CA THR A 424 -35.11 -5.69 7.93
C THR A 424 -34.47 -6.99 8.43
N ARG A 425 -33.26 -7.29 7.95
CA ARG A 425 -32.52 -8.47 8.39
C ARG A 425 -31.79 -8.20 9.70
N LEU A 426 -32.11 -8.99 10.72
CA LEU A 426 -31.31 -9.10 11.93
C LEU A 426 -30.21 -10.14 11.72
N GLY A 427 -29.00 -9.82 12.15
CA GLY A 427 -27.89 -10.77 12.09
C GLY A 427 -26.75 -10.37 13.02
N PRO A 428 -25.81 -11.31 13.29
CA PRO A 428 -24.58 -10.96 13.97
C PRO A 428 -23.81 -9.92 13.12
N PRO A 429 -23.00 -9.04 13.74
CA PRO A 429 -22.17 -8.11 13.00
C PRO A 429 -21.28 -8.85 12.01
N LEU A 430 -21.08 -8.28 10.82
CA LEU A 430 -20.05 -8.80 9.92
C LEU A 430 -18.70 -8.57 10.58
N ARG A 431 -17.83 -9.58 10.53
CA ARG A 431 -16.40 -9.34 10.67
C ARG A 431 -15.96 -8.48 9.49
N LEU A 432 -16.03 -7.16 9.64
CA LEU A 432 -15.23 -6.28 8.79
C LEU A 432 -13.76 -6.68 8.99
N ALA A 433 -12.98 -6.62 7.90
CA ALA A 433 -11.58 -7.01 7.83
C ALA A 433 -10.89 -6.76 9.16
N LYS A 434 -10.30 -7.83 9.73
CA LYS A 434 -9.67 -7.80 11.04
C LYS A 434 -8.89 -6.49 11.16
N ASN A 435 -9.27 -5.66 12.13
CA ASN A 435 -8.32 -4.70 12.69
C ASN A 435 -7.02 -5.50 12.86
N GLY A 436 -5.91 -5.02 12.29
CA GLY A 436 -4.61 -5.65 12.49
C GLY A 436 -4.47 -5.93 13.98
N GLU A 437 -4.60 -7.19 14.36
CA GLU A 437 -4.49 -7.63 15.74
C GLU A 437 -3.00 -7.56 16.07
N MET A 438 -2.64 -6.44 16.71
CA MET A 438 -1.40 -6.11 17.45
C MET A 438 -0.08 -6.13 16.69
#